data_AF-S4RTP7-F1
#
_entry.id   AF-S4RTP7-F1
#
_cell.length_a   1.000
_cell.length_b   1.000
_cell.length_c   1.000
_cell.angle_alpha   90.00
_cell.angle_beta   90.00
_cell.angle_gamma   90.00
#
_symmetry.space_group_name_H-M   'P 1'
#
loop_
_entity.id
_entity.type
_entity.pdbx_description
1 polymer ?
#
loop_
_entity_poly.entity_id
_entity_poly.type
_entity_poly.pdbx_seq_one_letter_code
_entity_poly.pdbx_strand_id
1 'polypeptide(L)'
;SQTWYTKSCDRPKAAKALEKMGKSGAFLVRKSAQACKDQPYTLSLLYKGTVYNLRIRWMEGVSKYALGNEKEGEEMFDSVVEMIDNYQKRPLNLISGQQGEISQCKLEYPVKIP
;
A
#
# COMPACT_ATOMS: atom_id res chain seq x y z
N SER A 1 8.90 14.73 -6.55
CA SER A 1 8.07 14.30 -5.41
C SER A 1 6.91 13.47 -5.91
N GLN A 2 6.63 12.30 -5.31
CA GLN A 2 5.49 11.47 -5.72
C GLN A 2 4.17 12.01 -5.16
N THR A 3 3.12 12.04 -5.97
CA THR A 3 1.81 12.61 -5.58
C THR A 3 1.07 11.77 -4.54
N TRP A 4 1.37 10.47 -4.48
CA TRP A 4 0.80 9.51 -3.54
C TRP A 4 1.63 9.34 -2.25
N TYR A 5 2.83 9.93 -2.16
CA TYR A 5 3.68 9.79 -0.98
C TYR A 5 3.45 10.91 0.04
N THR A 6 3.11 10.54 1.27
CA THR A 6 2.91 11.49 2.38
C THR A 6 3.83 11.15 3.56
N LYS A 7 4.81 12.03 3.83
CA LYS A 7 5.87 11.81 4.84
C LYS A 7 5.36 11.84 6.29
N SER A 8 4.43 12.75 6.60
CA SER A 8 3.93 13.01 7.96
C SER A 8 2.46 12.59 8.13
N CYS A 9 2.13 11.40 7.64
CA CYS A 9 0.78 10.84 7.74
C CYS A 9 0.75 9.61 8.66
N ASP A 10 -0.03 9.69 9.73
CA ASP A 10 -0.37 8.55 10.56
C ASP A 10 -1.52 7.74 9.94
N ARG A 11 -1.84 6.60 10.56
CA ARG A 11 -2.89 5.69 10.08
C ARG A 11 -4.28 6.34 10.11
N PRO A 12 -4.72 7.03 11.19
CA PRO A 12 -6.02 7.70 11.21
C PRO A 12 -6.19 8.78 10.13
N LYS A 13 -5.18 9.62 9.90
CA LYS A 13 -5.23 10.65 8.86
C LYS A 13 -5.33 10.05 7.47
N ALA A 14 -4.58 8.97 7.22
CA ALA A 14 -4.66 8.26 5.95
C ALA A 14 -6.07 7.70 5.71
N ALA A 15 -6.65 7.01 6.70
CA ALA A 15 -7.99 6.46 6.61
C ALA A 15 -9.03 7.55 6.30
N LYS A 16 -9.03 8.65 7.07
CA LYS A 16 -9.96 9.76 6.85
C LYS A 16 -9.83 10.40 5.47
N ALA A 17 -8.60 10.56 4.97
CA ALA A 17 -8.37 11.13 3.63
C ALA A 17 -8.87 10.20 2.52
N LEU A 18 -8.66 8.89 2.68
CA LEU A 18 -9.14 7.88 1.75
C LEU A 18 -10.66 7.77 1.76
N GLU A 19 -11.28 7.73 2.94
CA GLU A 19 -12.74 7.75 3.11
C GLU A 19 -13.36 9.01 2.48
N LYS A 20 -12.74 10.17 2.67
CA LYS A 20 -13.17 11.42 2.01
C LYS A 20 -13.06 11.36 0.49
N MET A 21 -12.05 10.68 -0.05
CA MET A 21 -11.95 10.43 -1.50
C MET A 21 -13.09 9.50 -1.96
N GLY A 22 -13.45 8.51 -1.16
CA GLY A 22 -14.64 7.66 -1.37
C GLY A 22 -14.58 6.73 -2.59
N LYS A 23 -13.48 6.74 -3.35
CA LYS A 23 -13.29 5.93 -4.56
C LYS A 23 -12.53 4.65 -4.23
N SER A 24 -13.08 3.51 -4.62
CA SER A 24 -12.35 2.24 -4.60
C SER A 24 -11.11 2.36 -5.49
N GLY A 25 -9.96 1.89 -5.01
CA GLY A 25 -8.67 2.13 -5.68
C GLY A 25 -7.97 3.42 -5.26
N ALA A 26 -8.55 4.22 -4.36
CA ALA A 26 -7.86 5.37 -3.79
C ALA A 26 -6.74 4.94 -2.84
N PHE A 27 -5.56 5.54 -2.95
CA PHE A 27 -4.39 5.07 -2.22
C PHE A 27 -3.39 6.17 -1.87
N LEU A 28 -2.55 5.89 -0.88
CA LEU A 28 -1.36 6.66 -0.55
C LEU A 28 -0.29 5.77 0.11
N VAL A 29 0.97 6.19 0.03
CA VAL A 29 2.07 5.58 0.78
C VAL A 29 2.50 6.52 1.89
N ARG A 30 2.64 5.98 3.09
CA ARG A 30 3.10 6.70 4.29
C ARG A 30 4.25 5.98 4.94
N LYS A 31 4.98 6.68 5.81
CA LYS A 31 5.90 6.00 6.75
C LYS A 31 5.11 5.05 7.66
N SER A 32 5.68 3.89 7.94
CA SER A 32 5.13 2.98 8.96
C SER A 32 5.13 3.67 10.32
N ALA A 33 4.13 3.38 11.15
CA ALA A 33 4.01 3.97 12.50
C ALA A 33 5.17 3.52 13.42
N GLN A 34 5.59 2.27 13.27
CA GLN A 34 6.80 1.71 13.85
C GLN A 34 7.75 1.37 12.70
N ALA A 35 8.22 2.39 11.98
CA ALA A 35 9.15 2.17 10.88
C ALA A 35 10.46 1.58 11.43
N CYS A 36 10.73 0.33 11.07
CA CYS A 36 12.02 -0.33 11.22
C CYS A 36 12.66 -0.53 9.84
N LYS A 37 13.90 -1.02 9.83
CA LYS A 37 14.64 -1.31 8.59
C LYS A 37 13.85 -2.22 7.65
N ASP A 38 13.18 -3.22 8.19
CA ASP A 38 12.48 -4.24 7.41
C ASP A 38 11.07 -3.81 6.98
N GLN A 39 10.52 -2.74 7.56
CA GLN A 39 9.18 -2.25 7.22
C GLN A 39 9.12 -0.70 7.21
N PRO A 40 9.83 -0.04 6.29
CA PRO A 40 9.94 1.42 6.28
C PRO A 40 8.61 2.14 5.95
N TYR A 41 7.74 1.51 5.16
CA TYR A 41 6.52 2.15 4.64
C TYR A 41 5.27 1.28 4.76
N THR A 42 4.12 1.93 4.58
CA THR A 42 2.80 1.29 4.48
C THR A 42 2.03 1.89 3.32
N LEU A 43 1.44 1.02 2.50
CA LEU A 43 0.43 1.38 1.51
C LEU A 43 -0.94 1.36 2.18
N SER A 44 -1.63 2.50 2.18
CA SER A 44 -3.02 2.61 2.60
C SER A 44 -3.90 2.69 1.36
N LEU A 45 -4.91 1.81 1.25
CA LEU A 45 -5.75 1.64 0.06
C LEU A 45 -7.22 1.52 0.47
N LEU A 46 -8.10 2.33 -0.13
CA LEU A 46 -9.54 2.16 -0.01
C LEU A 46 -10.04 1.17 -1.06
N TYR A 47 -10.76 0.14 -0.62
CA TYR A 47 -11.43 -0.79 -1.51
C TYR A 47 -12.79 -1.18 -0.92
N LYS A 48 -13.86 -1.01 -1.72
CA LYS A 48 -15.25 -1.31 -1.32
C LYS A 48 -15.62 -0.79 0.09
N GLY A 49 -15.25 0.46 0.39
CA GLY A 49 -15.55 1.11 1.68
C GLY A 49 -14.65 0.69 2.84
N THR A 50 -13.69 -0.21 2.63
CA THR A 50 -12.72 -0.64 3.65
C THR A 50 -11.33 -0.11 3.35
N VAL A 51 -10.66 0.43 4.36
CA VAL A 51 -9.25 0.89 4.26
C VAL A 51 -8.29 -0.24 4.64
N TYR A 52 -7.62 -0.79 3.64
CA TYR A 52 -6.55 -1.76 3.77
C TYR A 52 -5.22 -1.06 4.09
N ASN A 53 -4.41 -1.65 4.97
CA ASN A 53 -3.08 -1.17 5.32
C ASN A 53 -2.06 -2.28 5.07
N LEU A 54 -1.38 -2.21 3.95
CA LEU A 54 -0.44 -3.21 3.47
C LEU A 54 1.00 -2.78 3.80
N ARG A 55 1.75 -3.64 4.47
CA ARG A 55 3.15 -3.41 4.81
C ARG A 55 3.99 -3.37 3.54
N ILE A 56 4.86 -2.38 3.40
CA ILE A 56 5.90 -2.41 2.37
C ILE A 56 7.19 -2.81 3.09
N ARG A 57 7.64 -4.03 2.83
CA ARG A 57 8.81 -4.62 3.48
C ARG A 57 10.07 -4.40 2.65
N TRP A 58 11.19 -4.18 3.32
CA TRP A 58 12.52 -4.22 2.71
C TRP A 58 13.18 -5.56 3.05
N MET A 59 13.67 -6.26 2.02
CA MET A 59 14.33 -7.55 2.16
C MET A 59 15.82 -7.38 1.92
N GLU A 60 16.58 -7.25 3.01
CA GLU A 60 18.01 -6.95 2.94
C GLU A 60 18.81 -7.98 2.13
N GLY A 61 18.51 -9.28 2.30
CA GLY A 61 19.26 -10.35 1.64
C GLY A 61 19.24 -10.31 0.10
N VAL A 62 18.18 -9.74 -0.49
CA VAL A 62 18.03 -9.60 -1.95
C VAL A 62 17.97 -8.14 -2.40
N SER A 63 18.01 -7.20 -1.46
CA SER A 63 17.88 -5.76 -1.70
C SER A 63 16.64 -5.38 -2.55
N LYS A 64 15.48 -5.93 -2.19
CA LYS A 64 14.20 -5.67 -2.86
C LYS A 64 13.10 -5.27 -1.88
N TYR A 65 12.05 -4.65 -2.41
CA TYR A 65 10.80 -4.39 -1.70
C TYR A 65 9.72 -5.43 -2.04
N ALA A 66 8.91 -5.79 -1.04
CA ALA A 66 7.75 -6.66 -1.21
C ALA A 66 6.52 -6.10 -0.47
N LEU A 67 5.32 -6.46 -0.92
CA LEU A 67 4.05 -5.96 -0.39
C LEU A 67 3.30 -7.01 0.42
N GLY A 68 2.86 -6.61 1.61
CA GLY A 68 2.09 -7.43 2.54
C GLY A 68 2.97 -8.34 3.40
N ASN A 69 2.37 -9.43 3.87
CA ASN A 69 3.10 -10.50 4.55
C ASN A 69 3.88 -11.33 3.52
N GLU A 70 4.96 -11.96 3.99
CA GLU A 70 5.76 -12.89 3.21
C GLU A 70 4.90 -14.05 2.69
N LYS A 71 5.13 -14.42 1.44
CA LYS A 71 4.44 -15.51 0.75
C LYS A 71 5.33 -16.06 -0.36
N GLU A 72 5.19 -17.35 -0.64
CA GLU A 72 5.92 -18.01 -1.71
C GLU A 72 5.59 -17.36 -3.07
N GLY A 73 6.62 -17.10 -3.87
CA GLY A 73 6.48 -16.47 -5.19
C GLY A 73 6.01 -15.02 -5.16
N GLU A 74 6.23 -14.27 -4.07
CA GLU A 74 5.83 -12.86 -4.03
C GLU A 74 6.58 -11.97 -5.03
N GLU A 75 5.86 -10.96 -5.54
CA GLU A 75 6.48 -9.94 -6.38
C GLU A 75 7.48 -9.10 -5.59
N MET A 76 8.63 -8.86 -6.22
CA MET A 76 9.74 -8.11 -5.67
C MET A 76 10.06 -6.93 -6.58
N PHE A 77 10.36 -5.79 -5.99
CA PHE A 77 10.57 -4.53 -6.70
C PHE A 77 11.89 -3.86 -6.28
N ASP A 78 12.57 -3.20 -7.20
CA ASP A 78 13.78 -2.42 -6.90
C ASP A 78 13.46 -1.15 -6.11
N SER A 79 12.23 -0.64 -6.25
CA SER A 79 11.80 0.55 -5.52
C SER A 79 10.31 0.54 -5.20
N VAL A 80 9.93 1.34 -4.21
CA VAL A 80 8.51 1.61 -3.93
C VAL A 80 7.82 2.30 -5.12
N VAL A 81 8.55 3.09 -5.91
CA VAL A 81 7.98 3.75 -7.11
C VAL A 81 7.58 2.69 -8.14
N GLU A 82 8.49 1.76 -8.43
CA GLU A 82 8.22 0.65 -9.35
C GLU A 82 7.07 -0.23 -8.87
N MET A 83 7.02 -0.54 -7.57
CA MET A 83 5.92 -1.29 -6.96
C MET A 83 4.57 -0.60 -7.20
N ILE A 84 4.50 0.71 -6.96
CA ILE A 84 3.27 1.47 -7.19
C ILE A 84 2.94 1.47 -8.68
N ASP A 85 3.87 1.80 -9.56
CA ASP A 85 3.65 1.82 -11.02
C ASP A 85 3.14 0.48 -11.56
N ASN A 86 3.65 -0.64 -11.02
CA ASN A 86 3.15 -1.98 -11.35
C ASN A 86 1.69 -2.14 -10.93
N TYR A 87 1.34 -1.78 -9.70
CA TYR A 87 -0.01 -1.93 -9.16
C TYR A 87 -1.01 -0.88 -9.65
N GLN A 88 -0.56 0.19 -10.30
CA GLN A 88 -1.43 1.06 -11.10
C GLN A 88 -1.84 0.38 -12.42
N LYS A 89 -0.97 -0.46 -13.00
CA LYS A 89 -1.22 -1.15 -14.29
C LYS A 89 -1.94 -2.48 -14.10
N ARG A 90 -1.54 -3.24 -13.07
CA ARG A 90 -2.02 -4.59 -12.76
C ARG A 90 -2.67 -4.62 -11.37
N PRO A 91 -3.79 -5.34 -11.18
CA PRO A 91 -4.43 -5.39 -9.87
C PRO A 91 -3.57 -6.15 -8.86
N LEU A 92 -3.53 -5.69 -7.61
CA LEU A 92 -3.03 -6.47 -6.49
C LEU A 92 -4.15 -7.29 -5.84
N ASN A 93 -3.77 -8.41 -5.23
CA ASN A 93 -4.67 -9.26 -4.46
C ASN A 93 -4.84 -8.72 -3.03
N LEU A 94 -6.09 -8.54 -2.61
CA LEU A 94 -6.52 -8.17 -1.27
C LEU A 94 -7.20 -9.37 -0.62
N ILE A 95 -6.67 -9.82 0.50
CA ILE A 95 -7.23 -10.93 1.27
C ILE A 95 -8.03 -10.35 2.43
N SER A 96 -9.34 -10.61 2.46
CA SER A 96 -10.18 -10.26 3.60
C SER A 96 -10.15 -11.37 4.65
N GLY A 97 -9.80 -11.01 5.89
CA GLY A 97 -9.64 -11.97 7.00
C GLY A 97 -10.92 -12.70 7.42
N GLN A 98 -12.10 -12.29 6.95
CA GLN A 98 -13.37 -12.90 7.36
C GLN A 98 -13.70 -14.21 6.62
N GLN A 99 -13.23 -14.38 5.38
CA GLN A 99 -13.62 -15.56 4.56
C GLN A 99 -12.50 -16.08 3.64
N GLY A 100 -11.29 -15.52 3.71
CA GLY A 100 -10.22 -15.86 2.76
C GLY A 100 -10.54 -15.42 1.32
N GLU A 101 -11.57 -14.58 1.14
CA GLU A 101 -11.94 -14.03 -0.16
C GLU A 101 -10.78 -13.19 -0.69
N ILE A 102 -10.34 -13.54 -1.91
CA ILE A 102 -9.34 -12.80 -2.66
C ILE A 102 -10.08 -11.84 -3.59
N SER A 103 -9.95 -10.55 -3.30
CA SER A 103 -10.42 -9.47 -4.16
C SER A 103 -9.24 -8.86 -4.93
N GLN A 104 -9.50 -8.31 -6.11
CA GLN A 104 -8.49 -7.65 -6.93
C GLN A 104 -8.76 -6.15 -7.03
N CYS A 105 -7.70 -5.35 -6.85
CA CYS A 105 -7.81 -3.89 -6.87
C CYS A 105 -6.58 -3.25 -7.51
N LYS A 106 -6.77 -2.29 -8.41
CA LYS A 106 -5.69 -1.44 -8.93
C LYS A 106 -5.53 -0.17 -8.10
N LEU A 107 -4.33 0.39 -8.12
CA LEU A 107 -4.04 1.69 -7.53
C LEU A 107 -4.41 2.80 -8.53
N GLU A 108 -5.63 3.33 -8.42
CA GLU A 108 -6.19 4.24 -9.43
C GLU A 108 -6.12 5.71 -9.02
N TYR A 109 -6.47 6.03 -7.76
CA TYR A 109 -6.65 7.41 -7.33
C TYR A 109 -5.60 7.80 -6.28
N PRO A 110 -4.45 8.37 -6.68
CA PRO A 110 -3.43 8.79 -5.72
C PRO A 110 -3.97 9.93 -4.84
N VAL A 111 -3.81 9.79 -3.52
CA VAL A 111 -4.23 10.80 -2.54
C VAL A 111 -2.99 11.46 -1.94
N LYS A 112 -2.96 12.79 -2.03
CA LYS A 112 -1.96 13.62 -1.35
C LYS A 112 -2.63 14.28 -0.15
N ILE A 113 -2.03 14.13 1.03
CA ILE A 113 -2.42 14.92 2.20
C ILE A 113 -1.43 16.09 2.30
N PRO A 114 -1.92 17.35 2.33
CA PRO A 114 -1.08 18.53 2.51
C PRO A 114 -0.23 18.47 3.79
#